data_AF-K1U8J0-F1
#
_entry.id   AF-K1U8J0-F1
#
_cell.length_a   1.000
_cell.length_b   1.000
_cell.length_c   1.000
_cell.angle_alpha   90.00
_cell.angle_beta   90.00
_cell.angle_gamma   90.00
#
_symmetry.space_group_name_H-M   'P 1'
#
loop_
_entity.id
_entity.type
_entity.pdbx_description
1 polymer ?
#
loop_
_entity_poly.entity_id
_entity_poly.type
_entity_poly.pdbx_seq_one_letter_code
_entity_poly.pdbx_strand_id
1 'polypeptide(L)'
;LTKDIYQRYINPNASDKTLLRVGFGASLFVGVLGAIFGWFTQDIMNILLITFTINSAGLFLPTLGAFFWKKSCSAGAFASMLSATVIAVVWFIGGKVSSLPLFSIDALWPSFGVSAILYVVICLTHHQTPAEQETAEKFYAAK
;
A
#
# COMPACT_ATOMS: atom_id res chain seq x y z
N LEU A 1 -9.68 3.48 7.65
CA LEU A 1 -9.44 4.93 7.94
C LEU A 1 -9.85 5.31 9.36
N THR A 2 -11.11 5.11 9.74
CA THR A 2 -11.60 5.51 11.08
C THR A 2 -11.06 4.67 12.22
N LYS A 3 -11.13 3.34 12.14
CA LYS A 3 -10.53 2.48 13.18
C LYS A 3 -9.01 2.40 13.05
N ASP A 4 -8.51 2.29 11.82
CA ASP A 4 -7.09 2.05 11.56
C ASP A 4 -6.20 3.26 11.79
N ILE A 5 -6.70 4.48 11.55
CA ILE A 5 -5.94 5.73 11.69
C ILE A 5 -6.53 6.60 12.80
N TYR A 6 -7.82 6.96 12.73
CA TYR A 6 -8.38 7.92 13.67
C TYR A 6 -8.46 7.37 15.10
N GLN A 7 -8.99 6.17 15.29
CA GLN A 7 -9.07 5.55 16.62
C GLN A 7 -7.68 5.12 17.11
N ARG A 8 -6.83 4.59 16.23
CA ARG A 8 -5.51 4.08 16.61
C ARG A 8 -4.47 5.17 16.94
N TYR A 9 -4.47 6.29 16.21
CA TYR A 9 -3.43 7.32 16.32
C TYR A 9 -3.92 8.69 16.83
N ILE A 10 -5.21 9.03 16.66
CA ILE A 10 -5.73 10.37 17.00
C ILE A 10 -6.53 10.37 18.30
N ASN A 11 -7.53 9.49 18.44
CA ASN A 11 -8.33 9.39 19.65
C ASN A 11 -8.79 7.94 19.92
N PRO A 12 -8.06 7.20 20.78
CA PRO A 12 -8.39 5.83 21.17
C PRO A 12 -9.77 5.65 21.79
N ASN A 13 -10.28 6.70 22.45
CA ASN A 13 -11.56 6.71 23.16
C ASN A 13 -12.68 7.39 22.35
N ALA A 14 -12.55 7.49 21.03
CA ALA A 14 -13.57 8.10 20.19
C ALA A 14 -14.90 7.33 20.27
N SER A 15 -15.98 8.02 20.64
CA SER A 15 -17.35 7.48 20.59
C SER A 15 -17.73 7.04 19.18
N ASP A 16 -18.55 5.98 19.06
CA ASP A 16 -19.05 5.45 17.80
C ASP A 16 -19.69 6.52 16.91
N LYS A 17 -20.36 7.52 17.49
CA LYS A 17 -20.95 8.65 16.73
C LYS A 17 -19.88 9.53 16.08
N THR A 18 -18.74 9.74 16.75
CA THR A 18 -17.60 10.50 16.23
C THR A 18 -16.88 9.69 15.16
N LEU A 19 -16.69 8.38 15.39
CA LEU A 19 -16.13 7.48 14.39
C LEU A 19 -17.00 7.47 13.12
N LEU A 20 -18.33 7.39 13.23
CA LEU A 20 -19.19 7.44 12.05
C LEU A 20 -19.03 8.74 11.25
N ARG A 21 -19.00 9.92 11.91
CA ARG A 21 -18.82 11.20 11.21
C ARG A 21 -17.46 11.33 10.53
N VAL A 22 -16.39 10.92 11.20
CA VAL A 22 -15.05 10.93 10.61
C VAL A 22 -14.97 9.96 9.43
N GLY A 23 -15.64 8.80 9.54
CA GLY A 23 -15.73 7.82 8.46
C GLY A 23 -16.45 8.38 7.25
N PHE A 24 -17.59 9.04 7.46
CA PHE A 24 -18.32 9.75 6.41
C PHE A 24 -17.47 10.85 5.75
N GLY A 25 -16.80 11.68 6.55
CA GLY A 25 -15.92 12.73 6.03
C GLY A 25 -14.75 12.18 5.21
N ALA A 26 -14.11 11.12 5.68
CA ALA A 26 -13.02 10.45 4.97
C ALA A 26 -13.50 9.81 3.66
N SER A 27 -14.65 9.11 3.68
CA SER A 27 -15.23 8.52 2.47
C SER A 27 -15.63 9.58 1.45
N LEU A 28 -16.21 10.70 1.90
CA LEU A 28 -16.54 11.83 1.03
C LEU A 28 -15.28 12.42 0.41
N PHE A 29 -14.23 12.63 1.20
CA PHE A 29 -12.96 13.15 0.72
C PHE A 29 -12.33 12.23 -0.35
N VAL A 30 -12.25 10.92 -0.09
CA VAL A 30 -11.73 9.94 -1.05
C VAL A 30 -12.61 9.89 -2.30
N GLY A 31 -13.93 9.97 -2.17
CA GLY A 31 -14.86 10.01 -3.29
C GLY A 31 -14.69 11.24 -4.18
N VAL A 32 -14.52 12.43 -3.57
CA VAL A 32 -14.26 13.68 -4.32
C VAL A 32 -12.92 13.62 -5.04
N LEU A 33 -11.85 13.14 -4.38
CA LEU A 33 -10.57 12.94 -5.05
C LEU A 33 -10.69 11.96 -6.22
N GLY A 34 -11.38 10.82 -6.03
CA GLY A 34 -11.63 9.85 -7.09
C GLY A 34 -12.39 10.45 -8.28
N ALA A 35 -13.40 11.29 -8.02
CA ALA A 35 -14.15 11.99 -9.06
C ALA A 35 -13.27 12.97 -9.85
N ILE A 36 -12.40 13.71 -9.16
CA ILE A 36 -11.43 14.61 -9.81
C ILE A 36 -10.48 13.81 -10.70
N PHE A 37 -9.88 12.73 -10.20
CA PHE A 37 -8.98 11.87 -10.98
C PHE A 37 -9.68 11.23 -12.18
N GLY A 38 -10.93 10.79 -12.01
CA GLY A 38 -11.76 10.26 -13.10
C GLY A 38 -12.03 11.29 -14.19
N TRP A 39 -12.23 12.56 -13.81
CA TRP A 39 -12.46 13.64 -14.77
C TRP A 39 -11.27 13.90 -15.70
N PHE A 40 -10.03 13.76 -15.19
CA PHE A 40 -8.81 13.96 -15.99
C PHE A 40 -8.41 12.75 -16.84
N THR A 41 -9.03 11.59 -16.62
CA THR A 41 -8.56 10.34 -17.22
C THR A 41 -9.63 9.76 -18.13
N GLN A 42 -9.44 9.94 -19.45
CA GLN A 42 -10.41 9.51 -20.46
C GLN A 42 -10.42 7.99 -20.71
N ASP A 43 -9.43 7.26 -20.20
CA ASP A 43 -9.26 5.83 -20.48
C ASP A 43 -9.36 5.01 -19.19
N ILE A 44 -10.52 4.34 -19.01
CA ILE A 44 -10.83 3.55 -17.83
C ILE A 44 -9.89 2.34 -17.68
N MET A 45 -9.42 1.79 -18.81
CA MET A 45 -8.52 0.63 -18.80
C MET A 45 -7.20 0.98 -18.15
N ASN A 46 -6.66 2.17 -18.42
CA ASN A 46 -5.40 2.61 -17.84
C ASN A 46 -5.51 2.84 -16.32
N ILE A 47 -6.62 3.40 -15.83
CA ILE A 47 -6.88 3.57 -14.39
C ILE A 47 -7.01 2.21 -13.70
N LEU A 48 -7.69 1.28 -14.35
CA LEU A 48 -7.90 -0.06 -13.83
C LEU A 48 -6.56 -0.81 -13.74
N LEU A 49 -5.73 -0.74 -14.79
CA LEU A 49 -4.41 -1.37 -14.82
C LEU A 49 -3.46 -0.79 -13.76
N ILE A 50 -3.36 0.53 -13.61
CA ILE A 50 -2.52 1.13 -12.56
C ILE A 50 -2.99 0.73 -11.16
N THR A 51 -4.31 0.68 -10.93
CA THR A 51 -4.87 0.28 -9.63
C THR A 51 -4.55 -1.18 -9.32
N PHE A 52 -4.70 -2.08 -10.30
CA PHE A 52 -4.32 -3.48 -10.17
C PHE A 52 -2.82 -3.65 -9.94
N THR A 53 -1.99 -2.88 -10.63
CA THR A 53 -0.54 -2.88 -10.43
C THR A 53 -0.16 -2.45 -9.02
N ILE A 54 -0.74 -1.35 -8.51
CA ILE A 54 -0.48 -0.88 -7.13
C ILE A 54 -0.91 -1.94 -6.12
N ASN A 55 -2.09 -2.54 -6.30
CA ASN A 55 -2.59 -3.57 -5.40
C ASN A 55 -1.69 -4.82 -5.43
N SER A 56 -1.38 -5.32 -6.63
CA SER A 56 -0.59 -6.54 -6.80
C SER A 56 0.87 -6.33 -6.37
N ALA A 57 1.54 -5.28 -6.82
CA ALA A 57 2.95 -5.04 -6.50
C ALA A 57 3.17 -4.57 -5.05
N GLY A 58 2.18 -3.89 -4.47
CA GLY A 58 2.25 -3.37 -3.11
C GLY A 58 1.90 -4.42 -2.05
N LEU A 59 0.83 -5.20 -2.23
CA LEU A 59 0.33 -6.10 -1.18
C LEU A 59 0.86 -7.53 -1.28
N PHE A 60 1.28 -7.99 -2.47
CA PHE A 60 1.64 -9.41 -2.66
C PHE A 60 2.82 -9.84 -1.78
N LEU A 61 3.91 -9.07 -1.80
CA LEU A 61 5.12 -9.35 -1.01
C LEU A 61 4.88 -9.31 0.51
N PRO A 62 4.26 -8.25 1.07
CA PRO A 62 3.89 -8.23 2.49
C PRO A 62 2.99 -9.38 2.92
N THR A 63 2.02 -9.76 2.08
CA THR A 63 1.07 -10.83 2.38
C THR A 63 1.79 -12.18 2.43
N LEU A 64 2.61 -12.49 1.41
CA LEU A 64 3.43 -13.70 1.42
C LEU A 64 4.40 -13.73 2.61
N GLY A 65 5.04 -12.59 2.90
CA GLY A 65 5.92 -12.45 4.05
C GLY A 65 5.21 -12.73 5.37
N ALA A 66 3.99 -12.22 5.55
CA ALA A 66 3.20 -12.44 6.76
C ALA A 66 2.87 -13.93 7.01
N PHE A 67 2.61 -14.72 5.96
CA PHE A 67 2.28 -16.15 6.10
C PHE A 67 3.52 -17.06 6.17
N PHE A 68 4.52 -16.80 5.33
CA PHE A 68 5.62 -17.73 5.09
C PHE A 68 6.93 -17.31 5.76
N TRP A 69 7.04 -16.08 6.26
CA TRP A 69 8.31 -15.57 6.79
C TRP A 69 8.19 -15.04 8.22
N LYS A 70 8.74 -15.79 9.17
CA LYS A 70 8.84 -15.39 10.60
C LYS A 70 9.50 -14.04 10.83
N LYS A 71 10.36 -13.57 9.92
CA LYS A 71 11.05 -12.27 10.00
C LYS A 71 10.36 -11.13 9.25
N SER A 72 9.11 -11.31 8.82
CA SER A 72 8.31 -10.24 8.20
C SER A 72 8.17 -9.04 9.15
N CYS A 73 8.47 -7.83 8.69
CA CYS A 73 8.34 -6.61 9.48
C CYS A 73 7.31 -5.65 8.87
N SER A 74 6.51 -5.02 9.73
CA SER A 74 5.48 -4.05 9.31
C SER A 74 6.08 -2.82 8.65
N ALA A 75 7.27 -2.38 9.08
CA ALA A 75 8.00 -1.28 8.45
C ALA A 75 8.37 -1.59 6.99
N GLY A 76 8.85 -2.81 6.72
CA GLY A 76 9.19 -3.28 5.38
C GLY A 76 7.96 -3.44 4.51
N ALA A 77 6.86 -3.96 5.08
CA ALA A 77 5.57 -4.02 4.41
C ALA A 77 5.08 -2.63 3.97
N PHE A 78 5.11 -1.66 4.89
CA PHE A 78 4.68 -0.29 4.61
C PHE A 78 5.57 0.39 3.56
N ALA A 79 6.89 0.28 3.69
CA ALA A 79 7.83 0.86 2.73
C ALA A 79 7.69 0.24 1.32
N SER A 80 7.44 -1.07 1.24
CA SER A 80 7.18 -1.77 -0.02
C SER A 80 5.89 -1.27 -0.68
N MET A 81 4.79 -1.15 0.08
CA MET A 81 3.52 -0.62 -0.42
C MET A 81 3.63 0.84 -0.89
N LEU A 82 4.33 1.68 -0.11
CA LEU A 82 4.51 3.09 -0.44
C LEU A 82 5.37 3.26 -1.69
N SER A 83 6.50 2.56 -1.79
CA SER A 83 7.36 2.60 -2.97
C SER A 83 6.67 2.07 -4.22
N ALA A 84 5.94 0.95 -4.14
CA ALA A 84 5.14 0.44 -5.27
C ALA A 84 4.14 1.48 -5.76
N THR A 85 3.45 2.17 -4.84
CA THR A 85 2.47 3.23 -5.18
C THR A 85 3.14 4.41 -5.87
N VAL A 86 4.26 4.89 -5.31
CA VAL A 86 5.01 6.03 -5.88
C VAL A 86 5.53 5.69 -7.27
N ILE A 87 6.12 4.51 -7.45
CA ILE A 87 6.67 4.09 -8.75
C ILE A 87 5.57 3.96 -9.78
N ALA A 88 4.44 3.32 -9.45
CA ALA A 88 3.31 3.19 -10.37
C ALA A 88 2.77 4.56 -10.82
N VAL A 89 2.63 5.52 -9.90
CA VAL A 89 2.19 6.90 -10.21
C VAL A 89 3.21 7.64 -11.07
N VAL A 90 4.50 7.54 -10.73
CA VAL A 90 5.58 8.18 -11.51
C VAL A 90 5.65 7.59 -12.91
N TRP A 91 5.48 6.27 -13.08
CA TRP A 91 5.47 5.61 -14.39
C TRP A 91 4.27 6.04 -15.22
N PHE A 92 3.10 6.18 -14.59
CA PHE A 92 1.88 6.63 -15.26
C PHE A 92 1.98 8.08 -15.75
N ILE A 93 2.52 8.99 -14.93
CA ILE A 93 2.72 10.40 -15.32
C ILE A 93 3.85 10.49 -16.34
N GLY A 94 4.96 9.79 -16.13
CA GLY A 94 6.12 9.75 -17.02
C GLY A 94 5.78 9.22 -18.41
N GLY A 95 4.95 8.17 -18.50
CA GLY A 95 4.45 7.63 -19.77
C GLY A 95 3.56 8.61 -20.55
N LYS A 96 2.94 9.59 -19.89
CA LYS A 96 2.18 10.66 -20.56
C LYS A 96 3.04 11.85 -21.00
N VAL A 97 4.16 12.11 -20.31
CA VAL A 97 5.00 13.30 -20.55
C VAL A 97 6.24 12.98 -21.41
N SER A 98 6.68 11.73 -21.45
CA SER A 98 7.95 11.34 -22.09
C SER A 98 7.78 10.07 -22.93
N SER A 99 8.04 10.18 -24.25
CA SER A 99 8.01 9.05 -25.20
C SER A 99 9.29 8.20 -25.16
N LEU A 100 9.86 7.97 -23.97
CA LEU A 100 11.04 7.11 -23.81
C LEU A 100 10.61 5.64 -23.86
N PRO A 101 11.34 4.76 -24.57
CA PRO A 101 11.02 3.33 -24.67
C PRO A 101 11.06 2.58 -23.31
N LEU A 102 11.61 3.20 -22.27
CA LEU A 102 11.55 2.71 -20.89
C LEU A 102 10.12 2.71 -20.32
N PHE A 103 9.26 3.64 -20.73
CA PHE A 103 7.87 3.72 -20.26
C PHE A 103 6.92 2.79 -21.03
N SER A 104 7.41 2.10 -22.09
CA SER A 104 6.66 1.05 -22.78
C SER A 104 6.63 -0.27 -22.00
N ILE A 105 7.50 -0.41 -21.00
CA ILE A 105 7.48 -1.56 -20.08
C ILE A 105 6.34 -1.33 -19.09
N ASP A 106 5.49 -2.34 -18.91
CA ASP A 106 4.39 -2.30 -17.95
C ASP A 106 4.92 -1.92 -16.57
N ALA A 107 4.31 -0.89 -15.96
CA ALA A 107 4.69 -0.32 -14.66
C ALA A 107 4.72 -1.38 -13.55
N LEU A 108 4.07 -2.52 -13.76
CA LEU A 108 4.08 -3.68 -12.88
C LEU A 108 5.50 -4.19 -12.59
N TRP A 109 6.33 -4.39 -13.63
CA TRP A 109 7.66 -4.97 -13.46
C TRP A 109 8.63 -4.11 -12.64
N PRO A 110 8.82 -2.81 -12.93
CA PRO A 110 9.68 -1.96 -12.12
C PRO A 110 9.11 -1.73 -10.72
N SER A 111 7.79 -1.57 -10.58
CA SER A 111 7.16 -1.39 -9.26
C SER A 111 7.36 -2.63 -8.39
N PHE A 112 7.14 -3.83 -8.94
CA PHE A 112 7.31 -5.09 -8.23
C PHE A 112 8.77 -5.35 -7.86
N GLY A 113 9.70 -5.11 -8.78
CA GLY A 113 11.13 -5.31 -8.52
C GLY A 113 11.64 -4.44 -7.37
N VAL A 114 11.32 -3.14 -7.40
CA VAL A 114 11.76 -2.21 -6.37
C VAL A 114 11.05 -2.46 -5.04
N SER A 115 9.74 -2.73 -5.05
CA SER A 115 8.98 -3.01 -3.83
C SER A 115 9.46 -4.30 -3.15
N ALA A 116 9.82 -5.32 -3.94
CA ALA A 116 10.38 -6.58 -3.43
C ALA A 116 11.76 -6.39 -2.81
N ILE A 117 12.65 -5.65 -3.48
CA ILE A 117 13.99 -5.36 -2.95
C ILE A 117 13.88 -4.56 -1.65
N LEU A 118 13.08 -3.49 -1.62
CA LEU A 118 12.86 -2.70 -0.41
C LEU A 118 12.28 -3.54 0.73
N TYR A 119 11.28 -4.37 0.43
CA TYR A 119 10.68 -5.26 1.42
C TYR A 119 11.73 -6.18 2.05
N VAL A 120 12.53 -6.86 1.23
CA VAL A 120 13.55 -7.81 1.67
C VAL A 120 14.66 -7.09 2.44
N VAL A 121 15.17 -5.97 1.93
CA VAL A 121 16.25 -5.21 2.57
C VAL A 121 15.79 -4.68 3.93
N ILE A 122 14.59 -4.12 4.03
CA ILE A 122 14.07 -3.58 5.29
C ILE A 122 13.72 -4.70 6.26
N CYS A 123 13.14 -5.82 5.82
CA CYS A 123 12.91 -6.98 6.68
C CYS A 123 14.21 -7.61 7.22
N LEU A 124 15.31 -7.52 6.47
CA LEU A 124 16.61 -8.05 6.90
C LEU A 124 17.39 -7.07 7.80
N THR A 125 17.28 -5.76 7.55
CA THR A 125 18.03 -4.74 8.29
C THR A 125 17.30 -4.25 9.54
N HIS A 126 15.97 -4.20 9.50
CA HIS A 126 15.16 -3.78 10.64
C HIS A 126 14.88 -4.97 11.54
N HIS A 127 15.34 -4.91 12.80
CA HIS A 127 14.92 -5.89 13.81
C HIS A 127 13.41 -5.75 14.03
N GLN A 128 12.71 -6.89 14.05
CA GLN A 128 11.29 -6.91 14.35
C GLN A 128 11.02 -6.35 15.73
N THR A 129 9.95 -5.57 15.84
CA THR A 129 9.47 -5.03 17.10
C THR A 129 8.98 -6.21 17.98
N PRO A 130 9.21 -6.22 19.30
CA PRO A 130 8.81 -7.34 20.17
C PRO A 130 7.31 -7.71 20.07
N ALA A 131 6.43 -6.75 19.80
CA ALA A 131 5.01 -6.99 19.56
C ALA A 131 4.72 -7.77 18.25
N GLU A 132 5.56 -7.61 17.23
CA GLU A 132 5.45 -8.34 15.96
C GLU A 132 5.92 -9.78 16.13
N GLN A 133 6.97 -9.99 16.93
CA GLN A 133 7.47 -11.32 17.28
C GLN A 133 6.43 -12.11 18.07
N GLU A 134 5.81 -11.51 19.09
CA GLU A 134 4.77 -12.17 19.88
C GLU A 134 3.55 -12.55 19.02
N THR A 135 3.18 -11.70 18.06
CA THR A 135 2.08 -11.97 17.13
C THR A 135 2.43 -13.11 16.16
N ALA A 136 3.66 -13.12 15.63
CA ALA A 136 4.15 -14.19 14.78
C ALA A 136 4.21 -15.51 15.56
N GLU A 137 4.74 -15.51 16.78
CA GLU A 137 4.81 -16.70 17.63
C GLU A 137 3.42 -17.27 17.94
N LYS A 138 2.44 -16.44 18.27
CA LYS A 138 1.04 -16.87 18.43
C LYS A 138 0.47 -17.49 17.16
N PHE A 139 0.76 -16.92 15.99
CA PHE A 139 0.31 -17.44 14.70
C PHE A 139 0.95 -18.80 14.36
N TYR A 140 2.23 -18.97 14.65
CA TYR A 140 2.94 -20.23 14.39
C TYR A 140 2.68 -21.30 15.46
N ALA A 141 2.36 -20.92 16.70
CA ALA A 141 2.00 -21.85 17.77
C ALA A 141 0.55 -22.38 17.66
N ALA A 142 -0.31 -21.67 16.95
CA ALA A 142 -1.70 -22.09 16.67
C ALA A 142 -1.82 -23.04 15.46
N LYS A 143 -0.71 -23.36 14.78
CA LYS A 143 -0.64 -24.26 13.62
C LYS A 143 -0.05 -25.60 14.04
#